data_AF-A0A1H0YS44-F1
#
_entry.id   AF-A0A1H0YS44-F1
#
_cell.length_a   1.000
_cell.length_b   1.000
_cell.length_c   1.000
_cell.angle_alpha   90.00
_cell.angle_beta   90.00
_cell.angle_gamma   90.00
#
_symmetry.space_group_name_H-M   'P 1'
#
loop_
_entity.id
_entity.type
_entity.pdbx_description
1 polymer ?
#
loop_
_entity_poly.entity_id
_entity_poly.type
_entity_poly.pdbx_seq_one_letter_code
_entity_poly.pdbx_strand_id
1 'polypeptide(L)'
;MDKEYQHVISLGHACAVAHELEHLGYRDHSGPFDWCGSRSLKLKMKLLEENFEPLFSGMRIDNLYQRAIPNIYLMKEFQIYFVHDFNATDTLESQLDKVIEKYRRRVSQFYKDIIEPCLFIYYLYDQEDADWIDENHEYVLNFFRKYNQDSDILYITPTGINFRQKSFYVENDEGADHAYDFTQKKPEILDYLNKIPYPVEKKNQNLLFFNAKPQKSLIKRFIDRIKSRFSTSNPVYHHNLQSIEP
;
A
#
# COMPACT_ATOMS: atom_id res chain seq x y z
N MET A 1 30.57 0.85 8.43
CA MET A 1 29.59 1.91 8.78
C MET A 1 28.31 1.17 9.09
N ASP A 2 27.63 1.52 10.17
CA ASP A 2 26.32 0.95 10.45
C ASP A 2 25.36 1.33 9.33
N LYS A 3 24.58 0.36 8.87
CA LYS A 3 23.64 0.49 7.76
C LYS A 3 22.55 1.51 8.12
N GLU A 4 22.45 2.58 7.34
CA GLU A 4 21.39 3.60 7.46
C GLU A 4 20.38 3.49 6.32
N TYR A 5 19.12 3.29 6.67
CA TYR A 5 18.02 3.26 5.70
C TYR A 5 17.69 4.67 5.25
N GLN A 6 17.63 4.87 3.92
CA GLN A 6 17.12 6.10 3.33
C GLN A 6 15.60 6.08 3.20
N HIS A 7 15.00 4.89 3.07
CA HIS A 7 13.55 4.74 2.94
C HIS A 7 13.00 3.60 3.81
N VAL A 8 11.77 3.78 4.28
CA VAL A 8 10.97 2.69 4.86
C VAL A 8 9.70 2.56 4.04
N ILE A 9 9.55 1.44 3.34
CA ILE A 9 8.59 1.31 2.24
C ILE A 9 7.59 0.21 2.56
N SER A 10 6.31 0.56 2.50
CA SER A 10 5.23 -0.44 2.54
C SER A 10 5.19 -1.23 1.22
N LEU A 11 5.19 -2.56 1.33
CA LEU A 11 4.89 -3.47 0.22
C LEU A 11 3.39 -3.87 0.20
N GLY A 12 2.54 -3.11 0.91
CA GLY A 12 1.08 -3.24 0.88
C GLY A 12 0.55 -4.49 1.60
N HIS A 13 -0.42 -5.15 0.94
CA HIS A 13 -1.44 -6.03 1.51
C HIS A 13 -2.46 -5.28 2.36
N ALA A 14 -2.01 -4.65 3.45
CA ALA A 14 -2.82 -3.80 4.30
C ALA A 14 -2.46 -2.33 4.10
N CYS A 15 -3.44 -1.47 3.81
CA CYS A 15 -3.22 -0.02 3.79
C CYS A 15 -2.75 0.51 5.17
N ALA A 16 -3.01 -0.25 6.25
CA ALA A 16 -2.52 0.01 7.59
C ALA A 16 -1.00 0.19 7.67
N VAL A 17 -0.20 -0.57 6.91
CA VAL A 17 1.27 -0.38 6.89
C VAL A 17 1.63 1.02 6.41
N ALA A 18 1.01 1.47 5.32
CA ALA A 18 1.25 2.81 4.80
C ALA A 18 0.73 3.90 5.77
N HIS A 19 -0.37 3.64 6.48
CA HIS A 19 -0.90 4.56 7.49
C HIS A 19 0.02 4.68 8.71
N GLU A 20 0.47 3.57 9.28
CA GLU A 20 1.36 3.58 10.45
C GLU A 20 2.72 4.19 10.11
N LEU A 21 3.29 3.87 8.95
CA LEU A 21 4.52 4.52 8.49
C LEU A 21 4.35 6.03 8.30
N GLU A 22 3.18 6.48 7.87
CA GLU A 22 2.87 7.90 7.77
C GLU A 22 2.73 8.57 9.15
N HIS A 23 2.02 7.94 10.08
CA HIS A 23 1.87 8.42 11.46
C HIS A 23 3.21 8.55 12.19
N LEU A 24 4.13 7.63 11.91
CA LEU A 24 5.46 7.59 12.53
C LEU A 24 6.50 8.44 11.80
N GLY A 25 6.16 9.06 10.65
CA GLY A 25 7.08 9.91 9.88
C GLY A 25 8.06 9.15 8.98
N TYR A 26 7.88 7.85 8.80
CA TYR A 26 8.75 7.02 7.96
C TYR A 26 8.32 6.98 6.49
N ARG A 27 7.07 7.33 6.20
CA ARG A 27 6.54 7.34 4.82
C ARG A 27 6.88 8.64 4.10
N ASP A 28 7.69 8.54 3.06
CA ASP A 28 8.08 9.67 2.22
C ASP A 28 6.97 10.11 1.25
N HIS A 29 6.27 9.14 0.68
CA HIS A 29 5.13 9.34 -0.22
C HIS A 29 4.30 8.06 -0.36
N SER A 30 3.21 8.12 -1.12
CA SER A 30 2.48 6.90 -1.47
C SER A 30 3.27 6.03 -2.44
N GLY A 31 3.49 4.77 -2.07
CA GLY A 31 4.02 3.73 -2.95
C GLY A 31 2.96 3.15 -3.90
N PRO A 32 3.37 2.31 -4.87
CA PRO A 32 2.47 1.64 -5.80
C PRO A 32 1.58 0.57 -5.11
N PHE A 33 1.94 0.11 -3.91
CA PHE A 33 1.18 -0.92 -3.19
C PHE A 33 0.36 -0.40 -2.00
N ASP A 34 0.54 0.84 -1.58
CA ASP A 34 -0.11 1.40 -0.37
C ASP A 34 -1.64 1.38 -0.40
N TRP A 35 -2.21 1.50 -1.60
CA TRP A 35 -3.66 1.62 -1.82
C TRP A 35 -4.21 0.47 -2.67
N CYS A 36 -3.36 -0.51 -2.96
CA CYS A 36 -3.71 -1.74 -3.64
C CYS A 36 -3.87 -2.83 -2.60
N GLY A 37 -5.10 -3.32 -2.42
CA GLY A 37 -5.31 -4.61 -1.77
C GLY A 37 -4.80 -5.70 -2.69
N SER A 38 -3.50 -5.98 -2.68
CA SER A 38 -2.94 -7.18 -3.30
C SER A 38 -2.52 -8.12 -2.18
N ARG A 39 -3.12 -9.31 -2.19
CA ARG A 39 -3.06 -10.30 -1.12
C ARG A 39 -1.81 -11.17 -1.12
N SER A 40 -0.98 -11.07 -2.16
CA SER A 40 0.14 -11.99 -2.37
C SER A 40 1.43 -11.25 -2.66
N LEU A 41 2.50 -11.56 -1.92
CA LEU A 41 3.83 -11.04 -2.21
C LEU A 41 4.30 -11.56 -3.57
N LYS A 42 4.01 -12.84 -3.90
CA LYS A 42 4.32 -13.43 -5.20
C LYS A 42 3.83 -12.58 -6.38
N LEU A 43 2.57 -12.13 -6.33
CA LEU A 43 2.00 -11.30 -7.40
C LEU A 43 2.64 -9.92 -7.46
N LYS A 44 2.99 -9.33 -6.32
CA LYS A 44 3.73 -8.06 -6.26
C LYS A 44 5.13 -8.21 -6.83
N MET A 45 5.82 -9.31 -6.51
CA MET A 45 7.14 -9.64 -7.06
C MET A 45 7.08 -9.78 -8.57
N LYS A 46 6.07 -10.49 -9.10
CA LYS A 46 5.83 -10.56 -10.55
C LYS A 46 5.65 -9.18 -11.18
N LEU A 47 4.86 -8.30 -10.57
CA LEU A 47 4.70 -6.92 -11.07
C LEU A 47 6.03 -6.15 -11.04
N LEU A 48 6.82 -6.31 -9.99
CA LEU A 48 8.12 -5.65 -9.86
C LEU A 48 9.15 -6.15 -10.88
N GLU A 49 9.15 -7.44 -11.20
CA GLU A 49 10.01 -8.03 -12.23
C GLU A 49 9.63 -7.57 -13.64
N GLU A 50 8.33 -7.44 -13.88
CA GLU A 50 7.78 -7.03 -15.17
C GLU A 50 7.59 -5.50 -15.28
N ASN A 51 8.24 -4.71 -14.41
CA ASN A 51 8.20 -3.24 -14.39
C ASN A 51 6.78 -2.65 -14.37
N PHE A 52 5.83 -3.35 -13.75
CA PHE A 52 4.41 -3.04 -13.70
C PHE A 52 3.72 -2.97 -15.08
N GLU A 53 4.36 -3.42 -16.16
CA GLU A 53 3.72 -3.50 -17.49
C GLU A 53 2.41 -4.32 -17.47
N PRO A 54 2.30 -5.43 -16.72
CA PRO A 54 1.03 -6.16 -16.64
C PRO A 54 -0.07 -5.37 -15.92
N LEU A 55 0.29 -4.56 -14.91
CA LEU A 55 -0.65 -3.66 -14.25
C LEU A 55 -1.17 -2.62 -15.27
N PHE A 56 -0.28 -1.94 -15.98
CA PHE A 56 -0.69 -0.87 -16.89
C PHE A 56 -1.43 -1.38 -18.12
N SER A 57 -0.98 -2.51 -18.68
CA SER A 57 -1.67 -3.14 -19.80
C SER A 57 -3.02 -3.72 -19.35
N GLY A 58 -3.14 -4.18 -18.11
CA GLY A 58 -4.37 -4.73 -17.52
C GLY A 58 -5.37 -3.67 -17.05
N MET A 59 -4.96 -2.42 -16.81
CA MET A 59 -5.86 -1.32 -16.43
C MET A 59 -6.69 -0.84 -17.63
N ARG A 60 -7.65 -1.65 -18.04
CA ARG A 60 -8.61 -1.41 -19.14
C ARG A 60 -10.03 -1.55 -18.62
N ILE A 61 -10.97 -0.87 -19.28
CA ILE A 61 -12.38 -0.81 -18.87
C ILE A 61 -13.01 -2.21 -18.75
N ASP A 62 -12.69 -3.10 -19.68
CA ASP A 62 -13.18 -4.48 -19.73
C ASP A 62 -12.56 -5.40 -18.67
N ASN A 63 -11.43 -5.02 -18.07
CA ASN A 63 -10.70 -5.81 -17.08
C ASN A 63 -10.83 -5.30 -15.64
N LEU A 64 -11.59 -4.22 -15.43
CA LEU A 64 -11.88 -3.65 -14.12
C LEU A 64 -13.34 -3.93 -13.74
N TYR A 65 -13.52 -4.51 -12.55
CA TYR A 65 -14.83 -4.92 -12.03
C TYR A 65 -15.15 -4.12 -10.78
N GLN A 66 -16.23 -3.35 -10.80
CA GLN A 66 -16.66 -2.61 -9.63
C GLN A 66 -17.23 -3.57 -8.58
N ARG A 67 -16.87 -3.35 -7.33
CA ARG A 67 -17.41 -4.10 -6.19
C ARG A 67 -18.75 -3.48 -5.76
N ALA A 68 -19.40 -4.11 -4.78
CA ALA A 68 -20.61 -3.57 -4.16
C ALA A 68 -20.41 -2.15 -3.59
N ILE A 69 -19.18 -1.82 -3.18
CA ILE A 69 -18.78 -0.47 -2.81
C ILE A 69 -18.36 0.29 -4.09
N PRO A 70 -19.08 1.34 -4.52
CA PRO A 70 -18.96 1.91 -5.87
C PRO A 70 -17.58 2.50 -6.23
N ASN A 71 -16.76 2.87 -5.26
CA ASN A 71 -15.42 3.40 -5.50
C ASN A 71 -14.32 2.34 -5.50
N ILE A 72 -14.65 1.06 -5.32
CA ILE A 72 -13.69 -0.04 -5.28
C ILE A 72 -13.77 -0.84 -6.57
N TYR A 73 -12.62 -0.98 -7.23
CA TYR A 73 -12.47 -1.79 -8.43
C TYR A 73 -11.50 -2.95 -8.21
N LEU A 74 -11.80 -4.10 -8.82
CA LEU A 74 -10.96 -5.29 -8.82
C LEU A 74 -10.40 -5.52 -10.23
N MET A 75 -9.08 -5.71 -10.32
CA MET A 75 -8.43 -6.30 -11.48
C MET A 75 -8.14 -7.78 -11.18
N LYS A 76 -8.94 -8.68 -11.76
CA LYS A 76 -8.97 -10.10 -11.38
C LYS A 76 -7.66 -10.83 -11.63
N GLU A 77 -6.99 -10.53 -12.73
CA GLU A 77 -5.75 -11.22 -13.15
C GLU A 77 -4.65 -11.18 -12.08
N PHE A 78 -4.53 -10.04 -11.37
CA PHE A 78 -3.53 -9.84 -10.32
C PHE A 78 -4.13 -9.78 -8.91
N GLN A 79 -5.44 -10.02 -8.78
CA GLN A 79 -6.18 -9.89 -7.52
C GLN A 79 -5.88 -8.56 -6.81
N ILE A 80 -5.92 -7.46 -7.57
CA ILE A 80 -5.64 -6.10 -7.07
C ILE A 80 -6.95 -5.36 -6.87
N TYR A 81 -7.20 -4.96 -5.62
CA TYR A 81 -8.26 -4.03 -5.27
C TYR A 81 -7.75 -2.59 -5.26
N PHE A 82 -8.36 -1.72 -6.06
CA PHE A 82 -8.17 -0.28 -6.03
C PHE A 82 -9.20 0.34 -5.09
N VAL A 83 -8.81 0.57 -3.83
CA VAL A 83 -9.76 0.93 -2.76
C VAL A 83 -10.01 2.45 -2.68
N HIS A 84 -9.02 3.25 -3.06
CA HIS A 84 -9.03 4.71 -2.85
C HIS A 84 -8.77 5.52 -4.13
N ASP A 85 -8.78 4.86 -5.29
CA ASP A 85 -8.28 5.47 -6.52
C ASP A 85 -9.38 6.03 -7.43
N PHE A 86 -10.58 5.45 -7.36
CA PHE A 86 -11.76 5.85 -8.12
C PHE A 86 -12.75 6.59 -7.22
N ASN A 87 -13.65 7.38 -7.82
CA ASN A 87 -14.80 7.91 -7.09
C ASN A 87 -16.10 7.25 -7.57
N ALA A 88 -17.14 7.35 -6.75
CA ALA A 88 -18.41 6.67 -6.98
C ALA A 88 -19.30 7.34 -8.05
N THR A 89 -18.98 8.57 -8.47
CA THR A 89 -19.89 9.40 -9.27
C THR A 89 -19.49 9.53 -10.72
N ASP A 90 -18.20 9.54 -11.03
CA ASP A 90 -17.75 9.65 -12.42
C ASP A 90 -17.56 8.26 -13.04
N THR A 91 -17.63 8.21 -14.37
CA THR A 91 -17.49 6.95 -15.11
C THR A 91 -16.06 6.43 -15.03
N LEU A 92 -15.89 5.11 -15.17
CA LEU A 92 -14.58 4.48 -15.19
C LEU A 92 -13.69 5.09 -16.29
N GLU A 93 -14.19 5.20 -17.53
CA GLU A 93 -13.52 5.89 -18.65
C GLU A 93 -12.97 7.26 -18.26
N SER A 94 -13.76 8.08 -17.56
CA SER A 94 -13.37 9.46 -17.26
C SER A 94 -12.23 9.57 -16.24
N GLN A 95 -12.00 8.50 -15.47
CA GLN A 95 -11.02 8.48 -14.39
C GLN A 95 -9.79 7.64 -14.69
N LEU A 96 -9.92 6.65 -15.58
CA LEU A 96 -8.93 5.60 -15.77
C LEU A 96 -7.54 6.16 -16.09
N ASP A 97 -7.43 7.08 -17.06
CA ASP A 97 -6.14 7.69 -17.45
C ASP A 97 -5.47 8.41 -16.27
N LYS A 98 -6.26 9.12 -15.46
CA LYS A 98 -5.76 9.81 -14.28
C LYS A 98 -5.25 8.83 -13.22
N VAL A 99 -5.92 7.70 -13.05
CA VAL A 99 -5.48 6.65 -12.12
C VAL A 99 -4.22 5.99 -12.66
N ILE A 100 -4.15 5.63 -13.95
CA ILE A 100 -2.95 5.08 -14.59
C ILE A 100 -1.75 6.02 -14.40
N GLU A 101 -1.91 7.31 -14.70
CA GLU A 101 -0.84 8.30 -14.55
C GLU A 101 -0.39 8.44 -13.08
N LYS A 102 -1.35 8.38 -12.14
CA LYS A 102 -1.02 8.35 -10.71
C LYS A 102 -0.14 7.15 -10.36
N TYR A 103 -0.45 5.96 -10.88
CA TYR A 103 0.37 4.77 -10.64
C TYR A 103 1.71 4.82 -11.37
N ARG A 104 1.79 5.33 -12.60
CA ARG A 104 3.07 5.55 -13.31
C ARG A 104 4.03 6.40 -12.48
N ARG A 105 3.55 7.50 -11.92
CA ARG A 105 4.36 8.35 -11.03
C ARG A 105 4.80 7.63 -9.75
N ARG A 106 3.91 6.85 -9.12
CA ARG A 106 4.24 6.07 -7.91
C ARG A 106 5.29 4.99 -8.19
N VAL A 107 5.15 4.28 -9.31
CA VAL A 107 6.10 3.26 -9.77
C VAL A 107 7.45 3.90 -10.09
N SER A 108 7.46 5.00 -10.84
CA SER A 108 8.69 5.74 -11.15
C SER A 108 9.41 6.22 -9.90
N GLN A 109 8.67 6.72 -8.90
CA GLN A 109 9.27 7.13 -7.64
C GLN A 109 9.81 5.94 -6.86
N PHE A 110 9.03 4.85 -6.73
CA PHE A 110 9.47 3.62 -6.07
C PHE A 110 10.80 3.11 -6.64
N TYR A 111 10.97 3.04 -7.96
CA TYR A 111 12.24 2.61 -8.55
C TYR A 111 13.42 3.56 -8.30
N LYS A 112 13.16 4.85 -8.02
CA LYS A 112 14.20 5.80 -7.58
C LYS A 112 14.55 5.61 -6.12
N ASP A 113 13.61 5.18 -5.29
CA ASP A 113 13.86 4.99 -3.85
C ASP A 113 14.63 3.69 -3.60
N ILE A 114 14.26 2.59 -4.28
CA ILE A 114 14.82 1.26 -3.99
C ILE A 114 16.30 1.07 -4.39
N ILE A 115 16.88 2.02 -5.14
CA ILE A 115 18.32 2.03 -5.42
C ILE A 115 19.12 2.57 -4.23
N GLU A 116 18.45 3.20 -3.26
CA GLU A 116 19.02 3.58 -1.96
C GLU A 116 18.69 2.51 -0.90
N PRO A 117 19.41 2.46 0.23
CA PRO A 117 19.12 1.50 1.29
C PRO A 117 17.68 1.59 1.81
N CYS A 118 16.92 0.49 1.72
CA CYS A 118 15.50 0.46 2.08
C CYS A 118 15.20 -0.58 3.17
N LEU A 119 14.31 -0.22 4.09
CA LEU A 119 13.59 -1.19 4.92
C LEU A 119 12.19 -1.39 4.33
N PHE A 120 11.96 -2.53 3.69
CA PHE A 120 10.63 -2.90 3.22
C PHE A 120 9.80 -3.46 4.37
N ILE A 121 8.52 -3.10 4.47
CA ILE A 121 7.60 -3.69 5.44
C ILE A 121 6.49 -4.43 4.71
N TYR A 122 6.30 -5.70 5.08
CA TYR A 122 5.27 -6.55 4.51
C TYR A 122 4.41 -7.18 5.61
N TYR A 123 3.11 -6.91 5.56
CA TYR A 123 2.13 -7.55 6.44
C TYR A 123 1.56 -8.78 5.72
N LEU A 124 1.74 -9.96 6.30
CA LEU A 124 1.30 -11.23 5.70
C LEU A 124 -0.23 -11.29 5.65
N TYR A 125 -0.76 -11.85 4.56
CA TYR A 125 -2.20 -11.99 4.38
C TYR A 125 -2.76 -13.27 5.02
N ASP A 126 -2.28 -14.42 4.55
CA ASP A 126 -2.76 -15.74 4.93
C ASP A 126 -1.63 -16.77 4.96
N GLN A 127 -1.98 -18.03 5.25
CA GLN A 127 -1.01 -19.12 5.32
C GLN A 127 -0.37 -19.43 3.95
N GLU A 128 -1.08 -19.25 2.84
CA GLU A 128 -0.53 -19.50 1.50
C GLU A 128 0.56 -18.47 1.16
N ASP A 129 0.33 -17.19 1.48
CA ASP A 129 1.33 -16.14 1.33
C ASP A 129 2.56 -16.41 2.22
N ALA A 130 2.34 -16.85 3.46
CA ALA A 130 3.41 -17.24 4.39
C ALA A 130 4.26 -18.39 3.84
N ASP A 131 3.62 -19.47 3.40
CA ASP A 131 4.28 -20.66 2.85
C ASP A 131 5.11 -20.31 1.62
N TRP A 132 4.57 -19.51 0.71
CA TRP A 132 5.30 -19.07 -0.48
C TRP A 132 6.53 -18.23 -0.11
N ILE A 133 6.40 -17.28 0.82
CA ILE A 133 7.54 -16.46 1.28
C ILE A 133 8.59 -17.34 1.93
N ASP A 134 8.18 -18.30 2.76
CA ASP A 134 9.07 -19.21 3.45
C ASP A 134 9.84 -20.16 2.51
N GLU A 135 9.26 -20.49 1.37
CA GLU A 135 9.91 -21.27 0.30
C GLU A 135 10.81 -20.40 -0.61
N ASN A 136 10.54 -19.09 -0.68
CA ASN A 136 11.17 -18.17 -1.63
C ASN A 136 11.92 -17.01 -0.96
N HIS A 137 12.22 -17.11 0.34
CA HIS A 137 12.73 -16.00 1.13
C HIS A 137 14.04 -15.41 0.59
N GLU A 138 14.98 -16.28 0.20
CA GLU A 138 16.25 -15.85 -0.41
C GLU A 138 16.01 -15.12 -1.73
N TYR A 139 15.07 -15.60 -2.55
CA TYR A 139 14.70 -14.93 -3.79
C TYR A 139 14.12 -13.53 -3.54
N VAL A 140 13.22 -13.38 -2.55
CA VAL A 140 12.66 -12.08 -2.16
C VAL A 140 13.77 -11.12 -1.70
N LEU A 141 14.67 -11.58 -0.83
CA LEU A 141 15.79 -10.76 -0.37
C LEU A 141 16.73 -10.36 -1.52
N ASN A 142 17.10 -11.32 -2.36
CA ASN A 142 18.02 -11.09 -3.49
C ASN A 142 17.42 -10.13 -4.51
N PHE A 143 16.10 -10.18 -4.73
CA PHE A 143 15.43 -9.24 -5.61
C PHE A 143 15.60 -7.80 -5.16
N PHE A 144 15.33 -7.49 -3.88
CA PHE A 144 15.50 -6.12 -3.37
C PHE A 144 16.99 -5.73 -3.26
N ARG A 145 17.85 -6.67 -2.89
CA ARG A 145 19.30 -6.45 -2.77
C ARG A 145 20.01 -6.25 -4.11
N LYS A 146 19.41 -6.68 -5.22
CA LYS A 146 19.86 -6.33 -6.57
C LYS A 146 19.84 -4.81 -6.81
N TYR A 147 18.89 -4.08 -6.23
CA TYR A 147 18.83 -2.63 -6.35
C TYR A 147 19.75 -1.94 -5.34
N ASN A 148 19.76 -2.43 -4.10
CA ASN A 148 20.69 -1.97 -3.08
C ASN A 148 20.97 -3.07 -2.05
N GLN A 149 22.25 -3.46 -1.90
CA GLN A 149 22.67 -4.54 -1.00
C GLN A 149 22.35 -4.28 0.47
N ASP A 150 22.23 -3.01 0.86
CA ASP A 150 21.83 -2.57 2.18
C ASP A 150 20.31 -2.46 2.31
N SER A 151 19.53 -3.15 1.49
CA SER A 151 18.08 -3.29 1.68
C SER A 151 17.72 -4.54 2.47
N ASP A 152 16.74 -4.42 3.36
CA ASP A 152 16.15 -5.52 4.15
C ASP A 152 14.62 -5.48 4.09
N ILE A 153 14.00 -6.56 4.55
CA ILE A 153 12.54 -6.67 4.69
C ILE A 153 12.17 -7.06 6.12
N LEU A 154 11.15 -6.40 6.66
CA LEU A 154 10.50 -6.72 7.93
C LEU A 154 9.11 -7.29 7.66
N TYR A 155 8.85 -8.46 8.24
CA TYR A 155 7.56 -9.10 8.18
C TYR A 155 6.72 -8.84 9.43
N ILE A 156 5.44 -8.61 9.23
CA ILE A 156 4.41 -8.59 10.28
C ILE A 156 3.46 -9.75 10.00
N THR A 157 3.28 -10.64 10.98
CA THR A 157 2.57 -11.91 10.81
C THR A 157 1.31 -11.90 11.68
N PRO A 158 0.11 -12.10 11.12
CA PRO A 158 -1.08 -12.40 11.90
C PRO A 158 -0.87 -13.56 12.88
N THR A 159 -1.35 -13.41 14.12
CA THR A 159 -1.41 -14.53 15.07
C THR A 159 -2.19 -15.70 14.45
N GLY A 160 -1.63 -16.91 14.52
CA GLY A 160 -2.22 -18.13 13.95
C GLY A 160 -1.65 -18.55 12.60
N ILE A 161 -0.89 -17.68 11.91
CA ILE A 161 -0.13 -18.04 10.72
C ILE A 161 1.22 -18.62 11.14
N ASN A 162 1.58 -19.78 10.60
CA ASN A 162 2.91 -20.35 10.77
C ASN A 162 3.87 -19.69 9.77
N PHE A 163 4.97 -19.13 10.26
CA PHE A 163 5.95 -18.42 9.44
C PHE A 163 7.35 -18.62 9.99
N ARG A 164 8.29 -19.07 9.16
CA ARG A 164 9.65 -19.46 9.57
C ARG A 164 10.61 -18.28 9.60
N GLN A 165 10.37 -17.24 8.82
CA GLN A 165 11.24 -16.05 8.82
C GLN A 165 11.03 -15.19 10.06
N LYS A 166 12.03 -14.36 10.37
CA LYS A 166 11.93 -13.39 11.45
C LYS A 166 10.78 -12.41 11.18
N SER A 167 9.81 -12.37 12.08
CA SER A 167 8.66 -11.47 12.00
C SER A 167 8.21 -10.97 13.38
N PHE A 168 7.30 -10.01 13.38
CA PHE A 168 6.53 -9.65 14.57
C PHE A 168 5.11 -10.19 14.44
N TYR A 169 4.68 -10.97 15.44
CA TYR A 169 3.33 -11.49 15.50
C TYR A 169 2.36 -10.47 16.08
N VAL A 170 1.24 -10.25 15.39
CA VAL A 170 0.20 -9.27 15.76
C VAL A 170 -1.17 -9.89 15.61
N GLU A 171 -2.05 -9.64 16.58
CA GLU A 171 -3.46 -10.01 16.49
C GLU A 171 -4.22 -9.00 15.62
N ASN A 172 -4.86 -9.50 14.56
CA ASN A 172 -5.69 -8.70 13.66
C ASN A 172 -6.91 -8.13 14.38
N ASP A 173 -7.50 -7.06 13.85
CA ASP A 173 -8.78 -6.56 14.34
C ASP A 173 -9.93 -7.54 14.02
N GLU A 174 -10.96 -7.55 14.86
CA GLU A 174 -12.11 -8.42 14.66
C GLU A 174 -12.77 -8.16 13.30
N GLY A 175 -12.88 -9.23 12.49
CA GLY A 175 -13.43 -9.14 11.13
C GLY A 175 -12.50 -8.50 10.09
N ALA A 176 -11.23 -8.24 10.43
CA ALA A 176 -10.22 -7.72 9.51
C ALA A 176 -9.12 -8.75 9.23
N ASP A 177 -8.50 -8.63 8.05
CA ASP A 177 -7.33 -9.43 7.65
C ASP A 177 -5.99 -8.82 8.12
N HIS A 178 -6.04 -7.70 8.86
CA HIS A 178 -4.88 -7.04 9.44
C HIS A 178 -5.25 -6.29 10.73
N ALA A 179 -4.24 -5.85 11.48
CA ALA A 179 -4.39 -4.87 12.55
C ALA A 179 -4.18 -3.45 12.01
N TYR A 180 -5.13 -2.55 12.24
CA TYR A 180 -5.04 -1.15 11.80
C TYR A 180 -3.92 -0.40 12.52
N ASP A 181 -3.81 -0.58 13.84
CA ASP A 181 -2.81 0.08 14.70
C ASP A 181 -1.77 -0.93 15.21
N PHE A 182 -1.16 -1.70 14.30
CA PHE A 182 -0.27 -2.81 14.67
C PHE A 182 0.92 -2.38 15.53
N THR A 183 1.40 -1.14 15.40
CA THR A 183 2.52 -0.66 16.22
C THR A 183 2.10 -0.36 17.67
N GLN A 184 0.82 -0.05 17.90
CA GLN A 184 0.26 0.10 19.25
C GLN A 184 -0.04 -1.26 19.88
N LYS A 185 -0.60 -2.19 19.09
CA LYS A 185 -0.87 -3.56 19.55
C LYS A 185 0.41 -4.35 19.86
N LYS A 186 1.50 -4.05 19.17
CA LYS A 186 2.80 -4.69 19.34
C LYS A 186 3.91 -3.63 19.47
N PRO A 187 4.11 -3.04 20.67
CA PRO A 187 5.08 -1.98 20.90
C PRO A 187 6.52 -2.34 20.51
N GLU A 188 6.87 -3.63 20.48
CA GLU A 188 8.18 -4.10 20.03
C GLU A 188 8.46 -3.74 18.56
N ILE A 189 7.42 -3.60 17.72
CA ILE A 189 7.54 -3.11 16.35
C ILE A 189 7.94 -1.62 16.38
N LEU A 190 7.27 -0.82 17.21
CA LEU A 190 7.59 0.60 17.37
C LEU A 190 9.01 0.79 17.91
N ASP A 191 9.40 0.00 18.90
CA ASP A 191 10.76 0.01 19.46
C ASP A 191 11.80 -0.38 18.42
N TYR A 192 11.49 -1.38 17.57
CA TYR A 192 12.36 -1.77 16.47
C TYR A 192 12.52 -0.61 15.48
N LEU A 193 11.40 -0.03 15.00
CA LEU A 193 11.42 1.08 14.05
C LEU A 193 12.15 2.30 14.62
N ASN A 194 11.97 2.63 15.89
CA ASN A 194 12.67 3.75 16.52
C ASN A 194 14.18 3.54 16.69
N LYS A 195 14.67 2.30 16.60
CA LYS A 195 16.10 1.95 16.70
C LYS A 195 16.78 1.81 15.34
N ILE A 196 16.04 1.76 14.24
CA ILE A 196 16.67 1.70 12.92
C ILE A 196 17.41 3.03 12.64
N PRO A 197 18.62 2.99 12.04
CA PRO A 197 19.26 4.22 11.60
C PRO A 197 18.50 4.76 10.38
N TYR A 198 17.90 5.94 10.52
CA TYR A 198 17.11 6.63 9.50
C TYR A 198 17.25 8.15 9.69
N PRO A 199 17.39 8.96 8.63
CA PRO A 199 17.60 10.40 8.73
C PRO A 199 16.50 11.12 9.54
N VAL A 200 16.90 11.74 10.66
CA VAL A 200 15.98 12.40 11.59
C VAL A 200 15.31 13.61 10.94
N GLU A 201 16.03 14.35 10.12
CA GLU A 201 15.52 15.50 9.37
C GLU A 201 14.40 15.08 8.42
N LYS A 202 14.59 13.94 7.72
CA LYS A 202 13.59 13.38 6.80
C LYS A 202 12.35 12.94 7.56
N LYS A 203 12.52 12.24 8.69
CA LYS A 203 11.42 11.84 9.59
C LYS A 203 10.59 13.05 10.03
N ASN A 204 11.26 14.12 10.45
CA ASN A 204 10.61 15.35 10.90
C ASN A 204 9.85 16.05 9.76
N GLN A 205 10.42 16.10 8.56
CA GLN A 205 9.74 16.66 7.38
C GLN A 205 8.45 15.90 7.04
N ASN A 206 8.50 14.55 7.08
CA ASN A 206 7.34 13.70 6.86
C ASN A 206 6.25 13.95 7.92
N LEU A 207 6.62 14.07 9.20
CA LEU A 207 5.68 14.40 10.29
C LEU A 207 5.05 15.78 10.12
N LEU A 208 5.81 16.79 9.69
CA LEU A 208 5.26 18.12 9.38
C LEU A 208 4.23 18.04 8.26
N PHE A 209 4.52 17.26 7.21
CA PHE A 209 3.57 17.05 6.12
C PHE A 209 2.29 16.33 6.61
N PHE A 210 2.43 15.29 7.42
CA PHE A 210 1.30 14.56 8.01
C PHE A 210 0.42 15.49 8.87
N ASN A 211 1.02 16.22 9.81
CA ASN A 211 0.34 17.13 10.72
C ASN A 211 -0.36 18.31 10.01
N ALA A 212 0.07 18.66 8.79
CA ALA A 212 -0.58 19.67 7.96
C ALA A 212 -1.85 19.15 7.23
N LYS A 213 -2.07 17.83 7.11
CA LYS A 213 -3.22 17.26 6.38
C LYS A 213 -4.58 17.62 6.98
N PRO A 214 -4.80 17.58 8.31
CA PRO A 214 -6.09 17.95 8.90
C PRO A 214 -6.51 19.37 8.53
N GLN A 215 -5.57 20.33 8.54
CA GLN A 215 -5.85 21.73 8.18
C GLN A 215 -6.26 21.85 6.70
N LYS A 216 -5.56 21.16 5.79
CA LYS A 216 -5.91 21.10 4.36
C LYS A 216 -7.28 20.45 4.12
N SER A 217 -7.60 19.40 4.86
CA SER A 217 -8.90 18.71 4.80
C SER A 217 -10.05 19.61 5.24
N LEU A 218 -9.87 20.39 6.32
CA LEU A 218 -10.86 21.36 6.79
C LEU A 218 -11.14 22.44 5.74
N ILE A 219 -10.09 23.00 5.13
CA ILE A 219 -10.21 23.99 4.06
C ILE A 219 -10.93 23.38 2.84
N LYS A 220 -10.56 22.15 2.45
CA LYS A 220 -11.22 21.43 1.36
C LYS A 220 -12.71 21.20 1.64
N ARG A 221 -13.07 20.71 2.83
CA ARG A 221 -14.47 20.51 3.24
C ARG A 221 -15.28 21.80 3.21
N PHE A 222 -14.67 22.92 3.60
CA PHE A 222 -15.30 24.24 3.52
C PHE A 222 -15.59 24.64 2.07
N ILE A 223 -14.62 24.48 1.17
CA ILE A 223 -14.78 24.75 -0.27
C ILE A 223 -15.84 23.82 -0.89
N ASP A 224 -15.77 22.52 -0.60
CA ASP A 224 -16.70 21.52 -1.13
C ASP A 224 -18.14 21.79 -0.65
N ARG A 225 -18.32 22.28 0.58
CA ARG A 225 -19.63 22.72 1.11
C ARG A 225 -20.18 23.95 0.40
N ILE A 226 -19.32 24.85 -0.07
CA ILE A 226 -19.75 26.00 -0.89
C ILE A 226 -20.16 25.50 -2.28
N LYS A 227 -19.37 24.61 -2.89
CA LYS A 227 -19.67 24.04 -4.22
C LYS A 227 -20.94 23.19 -4.23
N SER A 228 -21.19 22.41 -3.18
CA SER A 228 -22.37 21.53 -3.10
C SER A 228 -23.69 22.29 -2.98
N ARG A 229 -23.66 23.55 -2.52
CA ARG A 229 -24.83 24.46 -2.56
C ARG A 229 -25.27 24.82 -3.99
N PHE A 230 -24.42 24.55 -4.99
CA PHE A 230 -24.67 24.84 -6.40
C PHE A 230 -24.69 23.59 -7.29
N SER A 231 -24.58 22.37 -6.74
CA SER A 231 -24.60 21.12 -7.53
C SER A 231 -25.86 20.30 -7.29
N THR A 232 -26.48 19.80 -8.36
CA THR A 232 -27.48 18.72 -8.30
C THR A 232 -26.82 17.40 -7.89
N SER A 233 -27.53 16.53 -7.17
CA SER A 233 -27.04 15.21 -6.79
C SER A 233 -26.76 14.35 -8.02
N ASN A 234 -25.49 14.08 -8.31
CA ASN A 234 -25.11 13.16 -9.39
C ASN A 234 -25.43 11.71 -8.96
N PRO A 235 -26.01 10.89 -9.85
CA PRO A 235 -26.25 9.49 -9.56
C PRO A 235 -24.93 8.72 -9.39
N VAL A 236 -24.98 7.64 -8.61
CA VAL A 236 -23.86 6.70 -8.47
C VAL A 236 -23.67 5.96 -9.78
N TYR A 237 -22.42 5.90 -10.24
CA TYR A 237 -22.05 5.18 -11.45
C TYR A 237 -21.80 3.70 -11.15
N HIS A 238 -22.25 2.82 -12.06
CA HIS A 238 -22.09 1.38 -11.96
C HIS A 238 -21.38 0.78 -13.18
N HIS A 239 -20.39 -0.10 -12.95
CA HIS A 239 -19.60 -0.73 -14.02
C HIS A 239 -19.24 -2.18 -13.71
N ASN A 240 -19.56 -3.12 -14.61
CA ASN A 240 -19.18 -4.54 -14.47
C ASN A 240 -19.34 -5.09 -13.03
N LEU A 241 -20.50 -4.84 -12.41
CA LEU A 241 -20.77 -5.20 -11.03
C LEU A 241 -20.55 -6.70 -10.82
N GLN A 242 -19.59 -7.04 -9.98
CA GLN A 242 -19.39 -8.43 -9.59
C GLN A 242 -20.43 -8.79 -8.52
N SER A 243 -21.24 -9.82 -8.77
CA SER A 243 -22.03 -10.46 -7.71
C SER A 243 -21.08 -10.95 -6.62
N ILE A 244 -21.46 -10.74 -5.36
CA ILE A 244 -20.74 -11.28 -4.21
C ILE A 244 -20.86 -12.80 -4.31
N GLU A 245 -19.85 -13.47 -4.85
CA GLU A 245 -19.61 -14.86 -4.44
C GLU A 245 -18.95 -14.80 -3.07
N PRO A 246 -19.41 -15.64 -2.12
CA PRO A 246 -18.96 -15.64 -0.73
C PRO A 246 -17.45 -15.84 -0.59
#